data_AF-W7SG40-F1
#
_entry.id   AF-W7SG40-F1
#
_cell.length_a   1.000
_cell.length_b   1.000
_cell.length_c   1.000
_cell.angle_alpha   90.00
_cell.angle_beta   90.00
_cell.angle_gamma   90.00
#
_symmetry.space_group_name_H-M   'P 1'
#
loop_
_entity.id
_entity.type
_entity.pdbx_description
1 polymer ?
#
loop_
_entity_poly.entity_id
_entity_poly.type
_entity_poly.pdbx_seq_one_letter_code
_entity_poly.pdbx_strand_id
1 'polypeptide(L)'
;MPVTLGGQNILSVTGKNTCMAATGLERARQALRGGDPAALLGERETVWLDVKGGVYRLDQPAGPEELAKDVAAFANTPDGGLLVVGFSTKKEHGEEILSALNPVPRTLVDLDKHRQIIATRVIPALRNVSVDWIDLGNESGMLIIEIPAQPRSSQLFAVPAPTGTTEVSKTAVGIPVRRGDGTTWLRPHEIQHFIGLGWANSGDGIDKLAAALATVRTPQPIDKPGHTVGGGEPGWGGVFQQAFNDLAGQGLWLGIPVTDVYRVGPGVSQHFETPTELFGWALCAQASQRPVAVAGEIWQALRDEGSGSPDGDALGALGFPTGDPTSTRVVDRHTTTVPLSGGRWGRGRLHRDADGQGQSWWWEPEPTPHTTMSAPTRSWSPLRRPQLQARVLSTLSWGDTSDLRITPDRIDSIVPELPVSPLAGFTTSLSRRRGGDLPAAVWNPGPNANASDRLSYSSQIITPDGECVLAAEVMMSLPPAGIGSAVVTCAEVRIGDFGAWARAIGADPTADLRWSVKDLFEFFVAAWETATDFVPRFAVECPTKRRRWSAVPHVELCIGTNYRHSEPESPPPLNDVLDMTPFGPGGYHNQTELFVSLPSVPGLDADTRRGRARSALVDMAHRYGFIQVRESSF
;
A
#
# COMPACT_ATOMS: atom_id res chain seq x y z
N MET A 1 51.76 -50.00 34.53
CA MET A 1 50.99 -50.57 33.40
C MET A 1 49.53 -50.55 33.82
N PRO A 2 48.59 -49.95 33.05
CA PRO A 2 48.49 -49.98 31.60
C PRO A 2 48.41 -48.59 30.90
N VAL A 3 48.70 -48.64 29.59
CA VAL A 3 48.57 -47.64 28.51
C VAL A 3 47.27 -48.03 27.78
N THR A 4 46.19 -47.25 27.70
CA THR A 4 45.86 -46.00 26.93
C THR A 4 44.78 -46.32 25.88
N LEU A 5 43.87 -45.36 25.68
CA LEU A 5 43.15 -44.93 24.46
C LEU A 5 41.64 -44.77 24.76
N GLY A 6 40.98 -43.63 24.58
CA GLY A 6 41.31 -42.28 24.11
C GLY A 6 40.05 -41.43 24.32
N GLY A 7 40.14 -40.22 24.86
CA GLY A 7 40.14 -39.02 24.02
C GLY A 7 38.93 -38.14 24.33
N GLN A 8 38.98 -37.40 25.45
CA GLN A 8 38.22 -36.17 25.62
C GLN A 8 38.88 -35.10 24.75
N ASN A 9 38.15 -34.54 23.79
CA ASN A 9 38.51 -33.26 23.18
C ASN A 9 37.42 -32.25 23.49
N ILE A 10 37.77 -31.35 24.41
CA ILE A 10 37.19 -30.02 24.56
C ILE A 10 37.56 -29.25 23.29
N LEU A 11 36.57 -28.91 22.47
CA LEU A 11 36.73 -27.92 21.42
C LEU A 11 35.72 -26.80 21.65
N SER A 12 36.27 -25.63 21.96
CA SER A 12 35.62 -24.34 21.91
C SER A 12 34.91 -24.15 20.57
N VAL A 13 33.59 -24.02 20.60
CA VAL A 13 32.85 -23.45 19.48
C VAL A 13 32.65 -21.98 19.80
N THR A 14 33.57 -21.15 19.30
CA THR A 14 33.31 -19.74 19.04
C THR A 14 32.08 -19.66 18.15
N GLY A 15 30.94 -19.32 18.75
CA GLY A 15 29.73 -18.99 18.02
C GLY A 15 30.02 -17.79 17.12
N LYS A 16 30.13 -18.03 15.83
CA LYS A 16 30.05 -16.98 14.81
C LYS A 16 28.65 -16.38 14.92
N ASN A 17 28.55 -15.22 15.56
CA ASN A 17 27.47 -14.28 15.36
C ASN A 17 27.44 -13.93 13.86
N THR A 18 26.60 -14.60 13.08
CA THR A 18 26.16 -14.09 11.78
C THR A 18 25.13 -13.00 12.04
N CYS A 19 25.63 -11.85 12.50
CA CYS A 19 24.98 -10.58 12.28
C CYS A 19 24.96 -10.40 10.75
N MET A 20 23.77 -10.36 10.13
CA MET A 20 23.69 -9.96 8.71
C MET A 20 24.36 -8.59 8.60
N ALA A 21 25.51 -8.54 7.95
CA ALA A 21 26.24 -7.30 7.74
C ALA A 21 25.36 -6.41 6.87
N ALA A 22 24.91 -5.28 7.41
CA ALA A 22 24.27 -4.23 6.62
C ALA A 22 25.13 -3.96 5.38
N THR A 23 24.48 -3.85 4.22
CA THR A 23 25.18 -3.58 2.97
C THR A 23 25.99 -2.28 3.10
N GLY A 24 27.08 -2.13 2.32
CA GLY A 24 27.91 -0.92 2.37
C GLY A 24 27.10 0.38 2.21
N LEU A 25 26.08 0.34 1.36
CA LEU A 25 25.11 1.42 1.14
C LEU A 25 24.29 1.75 2.40
N GLU A 26 23.76 0.75 3.10
CA GLU A 26 23.00 0.96 4.34
C GLU A 26 23.86 1.54 5.45
N ARG A 27 25.10 1.05 5.61
CA ARG A 27 26.06 1.63 6.56
C ARG A 27 26.35 3.10 6.25
N ALA A 28 26.58 3.42 4.98
CA ALA A 28 26.84 4.80 4.55
C ALA A 28 25.62 5.71 4.78
N ARG A 29 24.40 5.25 4.46
CA ARG A 29 23.15 5.97 4.75
C ARG A 29 22.98 6.25 6.23
N GLN A 30 23.23 5.25 7.08
CA GLN A 30 23.11 5.39 8.53
C GLN A 30 24.13 6.40 9.08
N ALA A 31 25.38 6.33 8.62
CA ALA A 31 26.43 7.26 9.02
C ALA A 31 26.09 8.72 8.66
N LEU A 32 25.64 8.95 7.42
CA LEU A 32 25.26 10.30 6.97
C LEU A 32 24.03 10.85 7.70
N ARG A 33 23.00 10.02 7.94
CA ARG A 33 21.83 10.44 8.74
C ARG A 33 22.19 10.72 10.20
N GLY A 34 23.23 10.06 10.72
CA GLY A 34 23.79 10.32 12.04
C GLY A 34 24.68 11.57 12.12
N GLY A 35 24.93 12.25 10.99
CA GLY A 35 25.81 13.42 10.94
C GLY A 35 27.31 13.08 11.00
N ASP A 36 27.69 11.84 10.70
CA ASP A 36 29.09 11.37 10.69
C ASP A 36 29.57 11.02 9.27
N PRO A 37 29.86 12.01 8.42
CA PRO A 37 30.40 11.74 7.09
C PRO A 37 31.84 11.18 7.14
N ALA A 38 32.58 11.38 8.23
CA ALA A 38 33.93 10.85 8.36
C ALA A 38 33.96 9.32 8.31
N ALA A 39 32.86 8.64 8.66
CA ALA A 39 32.72 7.20 8.57
C ALA A 39 32.83 6.64 7.13
N LEU A 40 32.67 7.50 6.11
CA LEU A 40 32.83 7.11 4.70
C LEU A 40 34.30 7.19 4.23
N LEU A 41 35.23 7.73 5.02
CA LEU A 41 36.64 7.78 4.64
C LEU A 41 37.22 6.37 4.48
N GLY A 42 37.93 6.15 3.38
CA GLY A 42 38.45 4.84 2.99
C GLY A 42 37.46 3.95 2.23
N GLU A 43 36.19 4.33 2.14
CA GLU A 43 35.26 3.68 1.22
C GLU A 43 35.65 4.02 -0.24
N ARG A 44 35.30 3.11 -1.14
CA ARG A 44 35.60 3.22 -2.58
C ARG A 44 34.41 3.81 -3.30
N GLU A 45 34.64 4.56 -4.36
CA GLU A 45 33.56 4.83 -5.31
C GLU A 45 33.11 3.51 -5.95
N THR A 46 31.79 3.35 -6.07
CA THR A 46 31.19 2.10 -6.53
C THR A 46 29.94 2.38 -7.37
N VAL A 47 29.23 1.32 -7.72
CA VAL A 47 27.94 1.39 -8.39
C VAL A 47 26.86 2.10 -7.56
N TRP A 48 27.03 2.23 -6.23
CA TRP A 48 26.06 2.88 -5.35
C TRP A 48 26.59 4.16 -4.66
N LEU A 49 27.88 4.48 -4.78
CA LEU A 49 28.51 5.68 -4.18
C LEU A 49 29.32 6.44 -5.23
N ASP A 50 29.11 7.75 -5.30
CA ASP A 50 29.87 8.71 -6.10
C ASP A 50 30.08 9.97 -5.27
N VAL A 51 31.31 10.47 -5.23
CA VAL A 51 31.63 11.68 -4.50
C VAL A 51 32.15 12.78 -5.40
N LYS A 52 31.73 14.02 -5.11
CA LYS A 52 32.20 15.20 -5.84
C LYS A 52 33.05 16.06 -4.91
N GLY A 53 34.25 16.43 -5.40
CA GLY A 53 35.14 17.35 -4.69
C GLY A 53 34.68 18.80 -4.66
N GLY A 54 33.76 19.18 -5.55
CA GLY A 54 33.18 20.52 -5.62
C GLY A 54 31.71 20.48 -6.00
N VAL A 55 31.01 21.58 -5.75
CA VAL A 55 29.57 21.71 -6.04
C VAL A 55 29.28 21.67 -7.54
N TYR A 56 28.11 21.17 -7.89
CA TYR A 56 27.57 21.33 -9.25
C TYR A 56 27.37 22.82 -9.53
N ARG A 57 27.99 23.33 -10.61
CA ARG A 57 27.82 24.73 -11.03
C ARG A 57 26.50 24.90 -11.78
N LEU A 58 25.40 24.97 -11.02
CA LEU A 58 24.03 24.98 -11.55
C LEU A 58 23.65 26.28 -12.31
N ASP A 59 24.51 27.29 -12.29
CA ASP A 59 24.43 28.51 -13.07
C ASP A 59 24.99 28.35 -14.50
N GLN A 60 25.76 27.29 -14.76
CA GLN A 60 26.35 26.99 -16.06
C GLN A 60 25.58 25.84 -16.73
N PRO A 61 25.35 25.84 -18.05
CA PRO A 61 24.56 24.80 -18.72
C PRO A 61 25.02 23.36 -18.46
N ALA A 62 26.33 23.15 -18.31
CA ALA A 62 26.91 21.84 -18.04
C ALA A 62 26.58 21.28 -16.64
N GLY A 63 26.39 22.15 -15.63
CA GLY A 63 26.14 21.70 -14.25
C GLY A 63 24.79 20.97 -14.08
N PRO A 64 23.66 21.55 -14.54
CA PRO A 64 22.37 20.87 -14.55
C PRO A 64 22.35 19.60 -15.41
N GLU A 65 23.09 19.57 -16.52
CA GLU A 65 23.25 18.37 -17.36
C GLU A 65 23.97 17.25 -16.59
N GLU A 66 25.07 17.59 -15.92
CA GLU A 66 25.87 16.64 -15.16
C GLU A 66 25.10 16.08 -13.95
N LEU A 67 24.43 16.95 -13.19
CA LEU A 67 23.59 16.55 -12.07
C LEU A 67 22.48 15.57 -12.52
N ALA A 68 21.75 15.92 -13.58
CA ALA A 68 20.67 15.07 -14.08
C ALA A 68 21.21 13.71 -14.57
N LYS A 69 22.34 13.72 -15.28
CA LYS A 69 23.02 12.51 -15.77
C LYS A 69 23.41 11.59 -14.61
N ASP A 70 24.07 12.12 -13.58
CA ASP A 70 24.55 11.33 -12.43
C ASP A 70 23.36 10.74 -11.64
N VAL A 71 22.32 11.55 -11.39
CA VAL A 71 21.12 11.13 -10.67
C VAL A 71 20.34 10.06 -11.45
N ALA A 72 20.16 10.24 -12.77
CA ALA A 72 19.51 9.25 -13.61
C ALA A 72 20.33 7.94 -13.72
N ALA A 73 21.66 8.03 -13.71
CA ALA A 73 22.54 6.86 -13.72
C ALA A 73 22.31 5.99 -12.48
N PHE A 74 22.19 6.61 -11.29
CA PHE A 74 21.85 5.91 -10.06
C PHE A 74 20.43 5.37 -10.04
N ALA A 75 19.46 6.13 -10.56
CA ALA A 75 18.08 5.65 -10.65
C ALA A 75 17.93 4.40 -11.55
N ASN A 76 18.85 4.22 -12.50
CA ASN A 76 18.92 3.06 -13.39
C ASN A 76 19.65 1.85 -12.78
N THR A 77 20.14 1.93 -11.54
CA THR A 77 20.66 0.75 -10.81
C THR A 77 19.53 0.06 -10.01
N PRO A 78 19.68 -1.23 -9.65
CA PRO A 78 18.69 -1.92 -8.84
C PRO A 78 18.47 -1.32 -7.45
N ASP A 79 19.54 -0.82 -6.82
CA ASP A 79 19.55 -0.42 -5.40
C ASP A 79 19.51 1.12 -5.21
N GLY A 80 19.54 1.86 -6.31
CA GLY A 80 19.76 3.30 -6.32
C GLY A 80 21.21 3.65 -5.99
N GLY A 81 21.40 4.76 -5.27
CA GLY A 81 22.71 5.14 -4.78
C GLY A 81 22.75 6.47 -4.07
N LEU A 82 23.96 6.95 -3.86
CA LEU A 82 24.29 8.08 -3.01
C LEU A 82 25.32 8.96 -3.73
N LEU A 83 24.94 10.21 -3.93
CA LEU A 83 25.83 11.27 -4.41
C LEU A 83 26.20 12.16 -3.23
N VAL A 84 27.50 12.30 -2.96
CA VAL A 84 27.98 13.13 -1.84
C VAL A 84 28.95 14.18 -2.34
N VAL A 85 28.61 15.46 -2.15
CA VAL A 85 29.52 16.56 -2.44
C VAL A 85 30.24 16.98 -1.17
N GLY A 86 31.57 17.06 -1.27
CA GLY A 86 32.44 17.49 -0.19
C GLY A 86 33.47 16.45 0.23
N PHE A 87 33.89 15.56 -0.68
CA PHE A 87 35.01 14.62 -0.45
C PHE A 87 36.09 14.78 -1.51
N SER A 88 37.34 14.56 -1.14
CA SER A 88 38.44 14.37 -2.09
C SER A 88 38.77 12.89 -2.25
N THR A 89 38.92 12.43 -3.48
CA THR A 89 39.35 11.06 -3.78
C THR A 89 40.87 11.00 -4.01
N LYS A 90 41.45 9.84 -3.75
CA LYS A 90 42.79 9.46 -4.21
C LYS A 90 42.67 8.20 -5.05
N LYS A 91 43.45 8.11 -6.13
CA LYS A 91 43.47 6.93 -6.99
C LYS A 91 44.48 5.90 -6.48
N GLU A 92 44.01 4.72 -6.09
CA GLU A 92 44.86 3.60 -5.67
C GLU A 92 44.49 2.35 -6.46
N HIS A 93 45.47 1.72 -7.11
CA HIS A 93 45.27 0.51 -7.94
C HIS A 93 44.17 0.62 -9.01
N GLY A 94 43.91 1.83 -9.49
CA GLY A 94 42.90 2.10 -10.51
C GLY A 94 41.52 2.48 -9.96
N GLU A 95 41.30 2.40 -8.64
CA GLU A 95 40.05 2.74 -7.97
C GLU A 95 40.15 4.10 -7.28
N GLU A 96 39.05 4.85 -7.23
CA GLU A 96 38.95 6.09 -6.47
C GLU A 96 38.49 5.82 -5.03
N ILE A 97 39.31 6.22 -4.06
CA ILE A 97 39.07 6.00 -2.63
C ILE A 97 38.88 7.35 -1.95
N LEU A 98 37.84 7.49 -1.13
CA LEU A 98 37.57 8.69 -0.35
C LEU A 98 38.72 8.92 0.64
N SER A 99 39.48 10.01 0.46
CA SER A 99 40.74 10.26 1.15
C SER A 99 40.67 11.35 2.21
N ALA A 100 39.78 12.33 2.03
CA ALA A 100 39.58 13.43 2.96
C ALA A 100 38.18 14.03 2.83
N LEU A 101 37.67 14.59 3.94
CA LEU A 101 36.54 15.50 3.91
C LEU A 101 37.02 16.83 3.33
N ASN A 102 36.27 17.35 2.36
CA ASN A 102 36.48 18.66 1.75
C ASN A 102 35.17 19.45 1.79
N PRO A 103 34.72 19.90 2.99
CA PRO A 103 33.43 20.58 3.14
C PRO A 103 33.32 21.79 2.20
N VAL A 104 32.16 21.96 1.57
CA VAL A 104 31.91 23.07 0.64
C VAL A 104 31.17 24.20 1.35
N PRO A 105 31.39 25.48 0.98
CA PRO A 105 30.64 26.60 1.55
C PRO A 105 29.13 26.46 1.32
N ARG A 106 28.32 26.68 2.36
CA ARG A 106 26.85 26.60 2.31
C ARG A 106 26.25 27.55 1.27
N THR A 107 26.89 28.69 1.05
CA THR A 107 26.47 29.72 0.08
C THR A 107 26.52 29.25 -1.37
N LEU A 108 27.28 28.19 -1.67
CA LEU A 108 27.41 27.64 -3.02
C LEU A 108 26.37 26.54 -3.33
N VAL A 109 25.53 26.18 -2.36
CA VAL A 109 24.56 25.09 -2.50
C VAL A 109 23.14 25.61 -2.36
N ASP A 110 22.35 25.45 -3.41
CA ASP A 110 20.91 25.74 -3.41
C ASP A 110 20.15 24.42 -3.53
N LEU A 111 19.61 23.92 -2.39
CA LEU A 111 18.94 22.62 -2.34
C LEU A 111 17.70 22.59 -3.22
N ASP A 112 16.96 23.68 -3.30
CA ASP A 112 15.71 23.76 -4.08
C ASP A 112 16.01 23.75 -5.57
N LYS A 113 17.07 24.46 -5.99
CA LYS A 113 17.53 24.41 -7.38
C LYS A 113 18.00 23.01 -7.79
N HIS A 114 18.66 22.26 -6.90
CA HIS A 114 19.03 20.85 -7.18
C HIS A 114 17.78 20.00 -7.38
N ARG A 115 16.78 20.10 -6.49
CA ARG A 115 15.51 19.36 -6.59
C ARG A 115 14.76 19.70 -7.87
N GLN A 116 14.66 20.98 -8.21
CA GLN A 116 13.98 21.45 -9.42
C GLN A 116 14.66 20.91 -10.69
N ILE A 117 15.99 20.93 -10.75
CA ILE A 117 16.74 20.39 -11.91
C ILE A 117 16.50 18.89 -12.06
N ILE A 118 16.56 18.13 -10.96
CA ILE A 118 16.30 16.69 -10.97
C ILE A 118 14.88 16.40 -11.48
N ALA A 119 13.88 17.11 -10.92
CA ALA A 119 12.48 16.92 -11.27
C ALA A 119 12.15 17.28 -12.73
N THR A 120 12.84 18.27 -13.30
CA THR A 120 12.56 18.77 -14.65
C THR A 120 13.38 18.07 -15.74
N ARG A 121 14.55 17.52 -15.43
CA ARG A 121 15.48 16.95 -16.42
C ARG A 121 15.54 15.44 -16.45
N VAL A 122 15.15 14.74 -15.39
CA VAL A 122 15.12 13.27 -15.37
C VAL A 122 13.72 12.77 -15.70
N ILE A 123 13.62 11.89 -16.69
CA ILE A 123 12.34 11.43 -17.26
C ILE A 123 12.31 9.89 -17.26
N PRO A 124 11.29 9.22 -16.69
CA PRO A 124 10.20 9.82 -15.92
C PRO A 124 10.67 10.41 -14.58
N ALA A 125 9.81 11.17 -13.90
CA ALA A 125 10.15 11.76 -12.61
C ALA A 125 10.50 10.67 -11.57
N LEU A 126 11.56 10.93 -10.79
CA LEU A 126 12.08 10.03 -9.77
C LEU A 126 11.23 10.05 -8.50
N ARG A 127 11.14 8.89 -7.83
CA ARG A 127 10.40 8.74 -6.56
C ARG A 127 11.36 8.89 -5.39
N ASN A 128 10.94 9.63 -4.37
CA ASN A 128 11.58 9.72 -3.04
C ASN A 128 13.08 10.11 -3.05
N VAL A 129 13.53 10.89 -4.04
CA VAL A 129 14.90 11.43 -4.02
C VAL A 129 15.00 12.48 -2.92
N SER A 130 15.97 12.32 -2.02
CA SER A 130 16.27 13.36 -1.02
C SER A 130 17.48 14.18 -1.45
N VAL A 131 17.47 15.45 -1.06
CA VAL A 131 18.55 16.41 -1.28
C VAL A 131 18.74 17.14 0.03
N ASP A 132 19.76 16.75 0.77
CA ASP A 132 19.96 17.12 2.17
C ASP A 132 21.31 17.79 2.39
N TRP A 133 21.42 18.57 3.47
CA TRP A 133 22.65 19.25 3.86
C TRP A 133 23.08 18.81 5.25
N ILE A 134 24.35 18.43 5.38
CA ILE A 134 24.99 18.17 6.67
C ILE A 134 25.92 19.34 6.99
N ASP A 135 25.61 20.08 8.04
CA ASP A 135 26.45 21.18 8.53
C ASP A 135 27.64 20.62 9.32
N LEU A 136 28.85 21.03 8.95
CA LEU A 136 30.10 20.65 9.61
C LEU A 136 30.78 21.84 10.30
N GLY A 137 30.09 22.99 10.39
CA GLY A 137 30.57 24.21 11.01
C GLY A 137 31.27 25.15 10.03
N ASN A 138 31.56 26.38 10.50
CA ASN A 138 32.21 27.45 9.73
C ASN A 138 31.51 27.76 8.39
N GLU A 139 30.17 27.71 8.37
CA GLU A 139 29.34 27.90 7.16
C GLU A 139 29.70 26.94 6.01
N SER A 140 30.23 25.76 6.35
CA SER A 140 30.65 24.74 5.41
C SER A 140 30.06 23.38 5.79
N GLY A 141 29.86 22.52 4.80
CA GLY A 141 29.19 21.25 5.02
C GLY A 141 29.21 20.37 3.80
N MET A 142 28.29 19.41 3.76
CA MET A 142 28.17 18.43 2.68
C MET A 142 26.77 18.41 2.11
N LEU A 143 26.69 18.32 0.78
CA LEU A 143 25.44 18.07 0.07
C LEU A 143 25.30 16.57 -0.16
N ILE A 144 24.19 16.02 0.29
CA ILE A 144 23.84 14.61 0.12
C ILE A 144 22.65 14.53 -0.82
N ILE A 145 22.75 13.71 -1.86
CA ILE A 145 21.61 13.37 -2.72
C ILE A 145 21.41 11.86 -2.63
N GLU A 146 20.34 11.45 -1.96
CA GLU A 146 19.97 10.03 -1.84
C GLU A 146 18.98 9.67 -2.95
N ILE A 147 19.39 8.74 -3.82
CA ILE A 147 18.56 8.19 -4.87
C ILE A 147 18.13 6.79 -4.42
N PRO A 148 16.89 6.58 -3.98
CA PRO A 148 16.44 5.25 -3.59
C PRO A 148 16.24 4.36 -4.83
N ALA A 149 16.20 3.05 -4.61
CA ALA A 149 15.82 2.07 -5.61
C ALA A 149 14.50 2.47 -6.29
N GLN A 150 14.52 2.56 -7.61
CA GLN A 150 13.33 2.88 -8.41
C GLN A 150 12.64 1.59 -8.88
N PRO A 151 11.31 1.61 -9.11
CA PRO A 151 10.61 0.45 -9.62
C PRO A 151 11.21 -0.02 -10.95
N ARG A 152 11.41 -1.34 -11.11
CA ARG A 152 11.94 -1.90 -12.36
C ARG A 152 11.14 -1.52 -13.60
N SER A 153 9.83 -1.31 -13.46
CA SER A 153 8.95 -0.86 -14.54
C SER A 153 9.17 0.59 -14.98
N SER A 154 9.87 1.40 -14.18
CA SER A 154 10.22 2.79 -14.48
C SER A 154 11.69 2.98 -14.86
N GLN A 155 12.52 1.93 -14.72
CA GLN A 155 13.93 1.95 -15.11
C GLN A 155 14.08 2.20 -16.62
N LEU A 156 15.25 2.70 -17.02
CA LEU A 156 15.52 3.45 -18.26
C LEU A 156 15.15 4.94 -18.13
N PHE A 157 15.44 5.52 -16.96
CA PHE A 157 15.42 6.95 -16.76
C PHE A 157 16.36 7.63 -17.76
N ALA A 158 15.82 8.59 -18.47
CA ALA A 158 16.47 9.32 -19.54
C ALA A 158 16.66 10.78 -19.15
N VAL A 159 17.64 11.41 -19.76
CA VAL A 159 17.92 12.84 -19.68
C VAL A 159 18.05 13.41 -21.09
N PRO A 160 17.87 14.73 -21.29
CA PRO A 160 18.24 15.37 -22.54
C PRO A 160 19.69 15.03 -22.91
N ALA A 161 19.95 14.72 -24.19
CA ALA A 161 21.30 14.40 -24.64
C ALA A 161 22.25 15.59 -24.38
N PRO A 162 23.53 15.33 -24.03
CA PRO A 162 24.51 16.38 -23.79
C PRO A 162 24.63 17.32 -24.98
N THR A 163 24.75 18.62 -24.72
CA THR A 163 24.80 19.63 -25.77
C THR A 163 26.18 19.62 -26.45
N GLY A 164 26.34 18.92 -27.59
CA GLY A 164 27.63 18.71 -28.26
C GLY A 164 27.61 18.70 -29.81
N THR A 165 28.09 19.81 -30.40
CA THR A 165 28.64 20.09 -31.76
C THR A 165 27.98 19.58 -33.05
N THR A 166 26.79 19.00 -33.06
CA THR A 166 26.04 18.81 -34.31
C THR A 166 24.56 19.13 -34.12
N GLU A 167 23.94 19.77 -35.13
CA GLU A 167 22.53 20.23 -35.12
C GLU A 167 21.49 19.14 -34.79
N VAL A 168 21.90 17.87 -34.76
CA VAL A 168 21.06 16.71 -34.45
C VAL A 168 20.79 16.54 -32.94
N SER A 169 21.43 17.31 -32.05
CA SER A 169 21.42 17.02 -30.60
C SER A 169 20.26 17.60 -29.77
N LYS A 170 19.36 18.42 -30.31
CA LYS A 170 18.34 19.13 -29.49
C LYS A 170 17.11 18.30 -29.09
N THR A 171 16.88 17.16 -29.73
CA THR A 171 15.69 16.29 -29.51
C THR A 171 16.05 14.87 -29.09
N ALA A 172 17.33 14.56 -28.91
CA ALA A 172 17.77 13.25 -28.49
C ALA A 172 17.68 13.12 -26.95
N VAL A 173 17.26 11.95 -26.48
CA VAL A 173 17.38 11.55 -25.07
C VAL A 173 18.53 10.56 -24.94
N GLY A 174 19.26 10.67 -23.83
CA GLY A 174 20.28 9.70 -23.43
C GLY A 174 19.84 8.94 -22.19
N ILE A 175 20.10 7.63 -22.15
CA ILE A 175 19.88 6.80 -20.96
C ILE A 175 21.24 6.51 -20.34
N PRO A 176 21.60 7.18 -19.22
CA PRO A 176 22.84 6.91 -18.51
C PRO A 176 22.72 5.62 -17.70
N VAL A 177 23.75 4.79 -17.76
CA VAL A 177 23.87 3.51 -17.06
C VAL A 177 25.17 3.50 -16.29
N ARG A 178 25.05 3.33 -14.97
CA ARG A 178 26.19 3.22 -14.08
C ARG A 178 26.84 1.85 -14.18
N ARG A 179 28.16 1.79 -14.32
CA ARG A 179 28.98 0.57 -14.36
C ARG A 179 30.25 0.78 -13.56
N GLY A 180 30.30 0.20 -12.35
CA GLY A 180 31.39 0.50 -11.41
C GLY A 180 31.30 1.95 -10.93
N ASP A 181 32.41 2.68 -10.98
CA ASP A 181 32.53 4.11 -10.69
C ASP A 181 32.15 5.01 -11.88
N GLY A 182 32.03 4.45 -13.09
CA GLY A 182 31.73 5.18 -14.32
C GLY A 182 30.26 5.22 -14.71
N THR A 183 29.87 6.25 -15.47
CA THR A 183 28.58 6.33 -16.17
C THR A 183 28.78 6.22 -17.68
N THR A 184 28.08 5.28 -18.30
CA THR A 184 28.05 5.07 -19.76
C THR A 184 26.67 5.38 -20.32
N TRP A 185 26.57 5.63 -21.63
CA TRP A 185 25.27 5.82 -22.28
C TRP A 185 24.83 4.54 -22.97
N LEU A 186 23.55 4.18 -22.89
CA LEU A 186 22.99 3.18 -23.80
C LEU A 186 23.16 3.65 -25.24
N ARG A 187 23.60 2.74 -26.11
CA ARG A 187 23.75 3.01 -27.54
C ARG A 187 22.37 3.03 -28.19
N PRO A 188 22.17 3.78 -29.29
CA PRO A 188 20.87 3.86 -29.96
C PRO A 188 20.22 2.51 -30.30
N HIS A 189 21.01 1.50 -30.70
CA HIS A 189 20.48 0.16 -30.99
C HIS A 189 20.06 -0.61 -29.74
N GLU A 190 20.67 -0.36 -28.58
CA GLU A 190 20.27 -0.95 -27.30
C GLU A 190 18.94 -0.34 -26.84
N ILE A 191 18.80 0.98 -26.99
CA ILE A 191 17.53 1.68 -26.73
C ILE A 191 16.43 1.14 -27.65
N GLN A 192 16.71 1.04 -28.96
CA GLN A 192 15.79 0.45 -29.93
C GLN A 192 15.42 -0.99 -29.56
N HIS A 193 16.39 -1.80 -29.10
CA HIS A 193 16.15 -3.17 -28.67
C HIS A 193 15.19 -3.24 -27.47
N PHE A 194 15.40 -2.42 -26.44
CA PHE A 194 14.48 -2.34 -25.29
C PHE A 194 13.08 -1.86 -25.69
N ILE A 195 12.98 -0.86 -26.57
CA ILE A 195 11.70 -0.43 -27.14
C ILE A 195 11.02 -1.59 -27.88
N GLY A 196 11.77 -2.33 -28.70
CA GLY A 196 11.27 -3.50 -29.44
C GLY A 196 10.82 -4.65 -28.54
N LEU A 197 11.50 -4.89 -27.42
CA LEU A 197 11.09 -5.88 -26.42
C LEU A 197 9.82 -5.47 -25.69
N GLY A 198 9.73 -4.21 -25.27
CA GLY A 198 8.51 -3.66 -24.68
C GLY A 198 7.33 -3.74 -25.66
N TRP A 199 7.60 -3.44 -26.94
CA TRP A 199 6.64 -3.57 -28.03
C TRP A 199 6.10 -5.00 -28.18
N ALA A 200 7.00 -5.97 -28.35
CA ALA A 200 6.64 -7.37 -28.58
C ALA A 200 5.84 -7.97 -27.42
N ASN A 201 6.09 -7.54 -26.18
CA ASN A 201 5.42 -8.05 -24.98
C ASN A 201 4.08 -7.34 -24.66
N SER A 202 3.70 -6.30 -25.39
CA SER A 202 2.52 -5.45 -25.07
C SER A 202 1.18 -5.93 -25.66
N GLY A 203 1.19 -7.04 -26.41
CA GLY A 203 0.00 -7.75 -26.92
C GLY A 203 -0.73 -7.09 -28.10
N ASP A 204 -0.76 -5.75 -28.16
CA ASP A 204 -1.50 -4.95 -29.15
C ASP A 204 -0.72 -3.68 -29.55
N GLY A 205 0.51 -3.85 -30.03
CA GLY A 205 1.48 -2.75 -30.17
C GLY A 205 1.03 -1.59 -31.07
N ILE A 206 0.33 -1.87 -32.18
CA ILE A 206 0.00 -0.84 -33.19
C ILE A 206 -1.08 0.13 -32.68
N ASP A 207 -2.14 -0.34 -32.05
CA ASP A 207 -3.25 0.52 -31.58
C ASP A 207 -2.86 1.34 -30.36
N LYS A 208 -2.07 0.75 -29.44
CA LYS A 208 -1.53 1.46 -28.27
C LYS A 208 -0.48 2.51 -28.68
N LEU A 209 0.34 2.23 -29.69
CA LEU A 209 1.25 3.23 -30.24
C LEU A 209 0.52 4.30 -31.03
N ALA A 210 -0.53 3.96 -31.78
CA ALA A 210 -1.35 4.97 -32.45
C ALA A 210 -1.99 5.92 -31.42
N ALA A 211 -2.49 5.39 -30.29
CA ALA A 211 -2.98 6.20 -29.18
C ALA A 211 -1.86 7.01 -28.50
N ALA A 212 -0.70 6.41 -28.20
CA ALA A 212 0.43 7.10 -27.58
C ALA A 212 1.07 8.15 -28.51
N LEU A 213 1.23 7.84 -29.80
CA LEU A 213 1.71 8.78 -30.81
C LEU A 213 0.69 9.85 -31.15
N ALA A 214 -0.62 9.58 -31.09
CA ALA A 214 -1.63 10.63 -31.17
C ALA A 214 -1.50 11.63 -30.01
N THR A 215 -1.02 11.15 -28.85
CA THR A 215 -0.68 11.98 -27.69
C THR A 215 0.63 12.76 -27.87
N VAL A 216 1.58 12.26 -28.68
CA VAL A 216 2.93 12.85 -28.90
C VAL A 216 3.03 13.69 -30.18
N ARG A 217 2.20 13.45 -31.21
CA ARG A 217 2.28 14.05 -32.56
C ARG A 217 1.59 15.41 -32.71
N THR A 218 1.06 16.03 -31.66
CA THR A 218 0.71 17.46 -31.71
C THR A 218 2.00 18.28 -31.73
N PRO A 219 2.42 18.85 -32.87
CA PRO A 219 3.63 19.68 -32.92
C PRO A 219 3.28 20.99 -32.23
N GLN A 220 3.98 21.36 -31.16
CA GLN A 220 3.93 22.73 -30.66
C GLN A 220 4.89 23.60 -31.50
N PRO A 221 4.39 24.62 -32.21
CA PRO A 221 5.24 25.65 -32.76
C PRO A 221 5.92 26.40 -31.62
N ILE A 222 7.24 26.55 -31.72
CA ILE A 222 8.03 27.50 -30.94
C ILE A 222 7.60 28.89 -31.41
N ASP A 223 6.55 29.41 -30.77
CA ASP A 223 6.13 30.82 -30.65
C ASP A 223 4.60 30.88 -30.54
N LYS A 224 4.06 30.83 -29.30
CA LYS A 224 2.78 31.46 -28.89
C LYS A 224 2.51 31.29 -27.37
N PRO A 225 1.60 32.10 -26.79
CA PRO A 225 1.67 32.60 -25.42
C PRO A 225 1.50 31.48 -24.39
N GLY A 226 1.92 31.76 -23.15
CA GLY A 226 1.74 30.87 -22.01
C GLY A 226 0.33 30.27 -21.94
N HIS A 227 0.24 29.07 -21.36
CA HIS A 227 -1.00 28.33 -21.21
C HIS A 227 -2.17 29.23 -20.79
N THR A 228 -3.36 28.96 -21.33
CA THR A 228 -4.56 29.72 -20.97
C THR A 228 -5.44 28.87 -20.06
N VAL A 229 -6.14 29.53 -19.14
CA VAL A 229 -7.07 28.85 -18.25
C VAL A 229 -8.17 28.19 -19.09
N GLY A 230 -8.34 26.89 -18.92
CA GLY A 230 -9.31 26.12 -19.71
C GLY A 230 -8.88 25.80 -21.16
N GLY A 231 -7.67 26.19 -21.59
CA GLY A 231 -7.11 25.79 -22.89
C GLY A 231 -6.82 24.29 -22.95
N GLY A 232 -6.79 23.68 -24.15
CA GLY A 232 -6.53 22.24 -24.33
C GLY A 232 -7.79 21.43 -24.61
N GLU A 233 -8.37 20.80 -23.59
CA GLU A 233 -9.48 19.86 -23.76
C GLU A 233 -10.80 20.54 -24.19
N PRO A 234 -11.40 20.15 -25.34
CA PRO A 234 -12.65 20.74 -25.82
C PRO A 234 -13.80 20.65 -24.81
N GLY A 235 -14.56 21.73 -24.67
CA GLY A 235 -15.72 21.82 -23.77
C GLY A 235 -15.41 22.25 -22.33
N TRP A 236 -14.14 22.32 -21.94
CA TRP A 236 -13.75 22.73 -20.57
C TRP A 236 -13.35 24.20 -20.43
N GLY A 237 -13.08 24.89 -21.55
CA GLY A 237 -12.65 26.29 -21.56
C GLY A 237 -13.51 27.22 -20.70
N GLY A 238 -14.81 27.29 -20.99
CA GLY A 238 -15.73 28.13 -20.23
C GLY A 238 -15.88 27.71 -18.77
N VAL A 239 -15.84 26.40 -18.49
CA VAL A 239 -16.01 25.84 -17.14
C VAL A 239 -14.82 26.16 -16.24
N PHE A 240 -13.60 25.96 -16.74
CA PHE A 240 -12.37 26.26 -16.00
C PHE A 240 -12.14 27.76 -15.87
N GLN A 241 -12.44 28.55 -16.91
CA GLN A 241 -12.34 30.00 -16.84
C GLN A 241 -13.32 30.60 -15.83
N GLN A 242 -14.56 30.08 -15.79
CA GLN A 242 -15.54 30.48 -14.78
C GLN A 242 -15.05 30.14 -13.37
N ALA A 243 -14.60 28.91 -13.13
CA ALA A 243 -14.09 28.49 -11.83
C ALA A 243 -12.89 29.34 -11.37
N PHE A 244 -11.95 29.63 -12.26
CA PHE A 244 -10.80 30.49 -11.98
C PHE A 244 -11.22 31.91 -11.59
N ASN A 245 -12.19 32.49 -12.30
CA ASN A 245 -12.71 33.83 -11.99
C ASN A 245 -13.48 33.83 -10.66
N ASP A 246 -14.27 32.79 -10.39
CA ASP A 246 -15.02 32.65 -9.14
C ASP A 246 -14.07 32.58 -7.93
N LEU A 247 -12.96 31.84 -8.06
CA LEU A 247 -11.92 31.75 -7.02
C LEU A 247 -11.18 33.07 -6.82
N ALA A 248 -10.84 33.77 -7.91
CA ALA A 248 -10.24 35.09 -7.82
C ALA A 248 -11.19 36.10 -7.13
N GLY A 249 -12.49 36.03 -7.42
CA GLY A 249 -13.53 36.82 -6.73
C GLY A 249 -13.67 36.50 -5.24
N GLN A 250 -13.28 35.30 -4.82
CA GLN A 250 -13.21 34.87 -3.41
C GLN A 250 -11.86 35.21 -2.75
N GLY A 251 -10.94 35.86 -3.48
CA GLY A 251 -9.62 36.23 -2.98
C GLY A 251 -8.56 35.13 -3.08
N LEU A 252 -8.85 34.00 -3.72
CA LEU A 252 -7.87 32.95 -3.98
C LEU A 252 -7.25 33.13 -5.38
N TRP A 253 -5.96 33.42 -5.41
CA TRP A 253 -5.20 33.47 -6.66
C TRP A 253 -4.45 32.15 -6.87
N LEU A 254 -4.85 31.37 -7.88
CA LEU A 254 -4.23 30.07 -8.18
C LEU A 254 -2.83 30.17 -8.80
N GLY A 255 -2.46 31.34 -9.33
CA GLY A 255 -1.19 31.53 -10.02
C GLY A 255 -1.31 31.55 -11.55
N ILE A 256 -0.19 31.30 -12.22
CA ILE A 256 -0.08 31.27 -13.68
C ILE A 256 -0.30 29.83 -14.14
N PRO A 257 -1.21 29.57 -15.10
CA PRO A 257 -1.36 28.23 -15.68
C PRO A 257 -0.05 27.76 -16.32
N VAL A 258 0.37 26.54 -15.98
CA VAL A 258 1.61 25.91 -16.49
C VAL A 258 1.35 24.65 -17.30
N THR A 259 0.09 24.26 -17.41
CA THR A 259 -0.37 23.24 -18.36
C THR A 259 -1.64 23.71 -19.05
N ASP A 260 -1.94 23.10 -20.19
CA ASP A 260 -3.31 23.07 -20.69
C ASP A 260 -4.16 22.12 -19.81
N VAL A 261 -5.47 22.18 -19.96
CA VAL A 261 -6.41 21.16 -19.44
C VAL A 261 -6.14 19.87 -20.19
N TYR A 262 -5.82 18.81 -19.45
CA TYR A 262 -5.57 17.47 -20.00
C TYR A 262 -6.37 16.41 -19.24
N ARG A 263 -6.63 15.29 -19.91
CA ARG A 263 -7.33 14.14 -19.31
C ARG A 263 -6.41 13.39 -18.36
N VAL A 264 -6.90 13.11 -17.16
CA VAL A 264 -6.18 12.32 -16.16
C VAL A 264 -7.18 11.67 -15.20
N GLY A 265 -6.93 10.40 -14.87
CA GLY A 265 -7.82 9.61 -14.02
C GLY A 265 -9.28 9.66 -14.49
N PRO A 266 -10.25 10.02 -13.62
CA PRO A 266 -11.67 10.03 -13.96
C PRO A 266 -12.14 11.28 -14.70
N GLY A 267 -11.26 12.24 -15.01
CA GLY A 267 -11.67 13.56 -15.48
C GLY A 267 -10.57 14.34 -16.17
N VAL A 268 -10.54 15.64 -15.90
CA VAL A 268 -9.56 16.58 -16.45
C VAL A 268 -8.88 17.40 -15.36
N SER A 269 -7.66 17.85 -15.61
CA SER A 269 -6.89 18.70 -14.69
C SER A 269 -6.11 19.78 -15.44
N GLN A 270 -5.85 20.90 -14.76
CA GLN A 270 -4.92 21.95 -15.17
C GLN A 270 -4.08 22.39 -13.98
N HIS A 271 -2.78 22.60 -14.17
CA HIS A 271 -1.86 23.03 -13.11
C HIS A 271 -1.51 24.51 -13.21
N PHE A 272 -1.23 25.10 -12.05
CA PHE A 272 -0.91 26.49 -11.87
C PHE A 272 0.30 26.62 -10.93
N GLU A 273 1.22 27.52 -11.26
CA GLU A 273 2.35 27.86 -10.40
C GLU A 273 2.13 29.20 -9.72
N THR A 274 2.45 29.25 -8.43
CA THR A 274 2.55 30.49 -7.66
C THR A 274 4.03 30.73 -7.31
N PRO A 275 4.53 31.97 -7.35
CA PRO A 275 5.94 32.25 -7.03
C PRO A 275 6.34 31.91 -5.59
N THR A 276 5.36 31.73 -4.70
CA THR A 276 5.55 31.61 -3.25
C THR A 276 5.27 30.21 -2.69
N GLU A 277 4.70 29.29 -3.47
CA GLU A 277 4.34 27.95 -2.97
C GLU A 277 5.08 26.86 -3.75
N LEU A 278 5.61 25.87 -3.00
CA LEU A 278 6.43 24.78 -3.54
C LEU A 278 5.72 23.87 -4.55
N PHE A 279 4.39 23.71 -4.44
CA PHE A 279 3.63 22.76 -5.26
C PHE A 279 2.53 23.41 -6.11
N GLY A 280 2.35 24.73 -6.06
CA GLY A 280 1.30 25.44 -6.81
C GLY A 280 -0.11 24.90 -6.53
N TRP A 281 -0.99 24.98 -7.54
CA TRP A 281 -2.38 24.52 -7.48
C TRP A 281 -2.74 23.63 -8.67
N ALA A 282 -3.65 22.69 -8.44
CA ALA A 282 -4.31 21.94 -9.49
C ALA A 282 -5.81 22.27 -9.51
N LEU A 283 -6.36 22.60 -10.67
CA LEU A 283 -7.81 22.69 -10.89
C LEU A 283 -8.26 21.42 -11.60
N CYS A 284 -9.07 20.59 -10.94
CA CYS A 284 -9.52 19.32 -11.48
C CYS A 284 -11.05 19.24 -11.54
N ALA A 285 -11.59 18.50 -12.50
CA ALA A 285 -13.03 18.35 -12.65
C ALA A 285 -13.42 16.96 -13.18
N GLN A 286 -14.55 16.46 -12.71
CA GLN A 286 -15.22 15.28 -13.25
C GLN A 286 -16.36 15.71 -14.17
N ALA A 287 -16.76 14.83 -15.09
CA ALA A 287 -17.94 15.09 -15.91
C ALA A 287 -19.15 15.44 -15.03
N SER A 288 -19.87 16.50 -15.38
CA SER A 288 -21.07 16.97 -14.66
C SER A 288 -20.83 17.52 -13.24
N GLN A 289 -19.59 17.78 -12.83
CA GLN A 289 -19.28 18.48 -11.57
C GLN A 289 -18.59 19.82 -11.85
N ARG A 290 -18.72 20.77 -10.91
CA ARG A 290 -17.90 21.99 -10.94
C ARG A 290 -16.43 21.62 -10.67
N PRO A 291 -15.48 22.39 -11.23
CA PRO A 291 -14.08 22.21 -10.89
C PRO A 291 -13.81 22.38 -9.40
N VAL A 292 -12.77 21.71 -8.93
CA VAL A 292 -12.24 21.80 -7.56
C VAL A 292 -10.81 22.27 -7.63
N ALA A 293 -10.48 23.34 -6.91
CA ALA A 293 -9.12 23.79 -6.73
C ALA A 293 -8.48 23.02 -5.59
N VAL A 294 -7.32 22.42 -5.84
CA VAL A 294 -6.60 21.54 -4.92
C VAL A 294 -5.18 22.07 -4.75
N ALA A 295 -4.76 22.30 -3.51
CA ALA A 295 -3.38 22.67 -3.22
C ALA A 295 -2.45 21.56 -3.72
N GLY A 296 -1.33 21.95 -4.35
CA GLY A 296 -0.45 21.01 -5.02
C GLY A 296 0.15 19.93 -4.11
N GLU A 297 0.35 20.22 -2.83
CA GLU A 297 0.78 19.23 -1.83
C GLU A 297 -0.25 18.10 -1.65
N ILE A 298 -1.55 18.43 -1.72
CA ILE A 298 -2.64 17.47 -1.60
C ILE A 298 -2.80 16.72 -2.92
N TRP A 299 -2.59 17.40 -4.05
CA TRP A 299 -2.54 16.75 -5.36
C TRP A 299 -1.43 15.69 -5.42
N GLN A 300 -0.25 16.01 -4.90
CA GLN A 300 0.86 15.07 -4.83
C GLN A 300 0.54 13.91 -3.88
N ALA A 301 -0.08 14.18 -2.73
CA ALA A 301 -0.54 13.15 -1.81
C ALA A 301 -1.55 12.18 -2.45
N LEU A 302 -2.49 12.66 -3.27
CA LEU A 302 -3.40 11.81 -4.04
C LEU A 302 -2.64 10.88 -4.99
N ARG A 303 -1.63 11.40 -5.69
CA ARG A 303 -0.79 10.59 -6.60
C ARG A 303 0.02 9.55 -5.84
N ASP A 304 0.57 9.92 -4.69
CA ASP A 304 1.41 9.04 -3.87
C ASP A 304 0.59 7.90 -3.27
N GLU A 305 -0.58 8.18 -2.72
CA GLU A 305 -1.47 7.15 -2.16
C GLU A 305 -2.01 6.20 -3.25
N GLY A 306 -2.19 6.69 -4.48
CA GLY A 306 -2.66 5.88 -5.61
C GLY A 306 -1.58 5.11 -6.33
N SER A 307 -0.31 5.40 -6.04
CA SER A 307 0.83 4.86 -6.77
C SER A 307 0.98 3.34 -6.64
N GLY A 308 0.27 2.70 -5.71
CA GLY A 308 0.20 1.25 -5.58
C GLY A 308 -0.70 0.58 -6.62
N SER A 309 -1.50 1.34 -7.39
CA SER A 309 -2.34 0.78 -8.45
C SER A 309 -1.51 0.00 -9.49
N PRO A 310 -1.87 -1.25 -9.83
CA PRO A 310 -1.11 -2.10 -10.76
C PRO A 310 -0.93 -1.51 -12.16
N ASP A 311 -1.85 -0.66 -12.60
CA ASP A 311 -1.81 0.00 -13.91
C ASP A 311 -1.02 1.33 -13.92
N GLY A 312 -0.52 1.77 -12.75
CA GLY A 312 0.22 3.02 -12.60
C GLY A 312 -0.64 4.30 -12.66
N ASP A 313 -1.95 4.18 -12.86
CA ASP A 313 -2.88 5.30 -12.93
C ASP A 313 -3.46 5.60 -11.53
N ALA A 314 -2.65 6.30 -10.72
CA ALA A 314 -2.97 6.64 -9.34
C ALA A 314 -4.30 7.42 -9.20
N LEU A 315 -4.50 8.43 -10.04
CA LEU A 315 -5.70 9.26 -9.96
C LEU A 315 -6.94 8.56 -10.52
N GLY A 316 -6.80 7.68 -11.51
CA GLY A 316 -7.92 6.83 -11.92
C GLY A 316 -8.23 5.71 -10.94
N ALA A 317 -7.29 5.32 -10.09
CA ALA A 317 -7.55 4.42 -8.97
C ALA A 317 -8.37 5.12 -7.87
N LEU A 318 -7.85 6.20 -7.29
CA LEU A 318 -8.51 6.93 -6.19
C LEU A 318 -9.71 7.78 -6.59
N GLY A 319 -9.64 8.40 -7.77
CA GLY A 319 -10.58 9.42 -8.20
C GLY A 319 -10.14 10.84 -7.85
N PHE A 320 -11.07 11.78 -8.01
CA PHE A 320 -10.86 13.21 -7.75
C PHE A 320 -11.61 13.68 -6.50
N PRO A 321 -11.14 14.77 -5.87
CA PRO A 321 -11.92 15.49 -4.88
C PRO A 321 -13.33 15.81 -5.36
N THR A 322 -14.33 15.54 -4.53
CA THR A 322 -15.73 15.78 -4.91
C THR A 322 -16.05 17.27 -4.91
N GLY A 323 -16.53 17.77 -6.05
CA GLY A 323 -17.01 19.15 -6.19
C GLY A 323 -18.42 19.33 -5.64
N ASP A 324 -18.77 20.59 -5.35
CA ASP A 324 -20.16 20.99 -5.12
C ASP A 324 -20.81 21.31 -6.48
N PRO A 325 -22.07 20.93 -6.75
CA PRO A 325 -22.75 21.30 -8.00
C PRO A 325 -22.88 22.81 -8.22
N THR A 326 -22.88 23.59 -7.15
CA THR A 326 -23.24 25.01 -7.12
C THR A 326 -22.04 25.95 -7.02
N SER A 327 -20.93 25.51 -6.44
CA SER A 327 -19.75 26.36 -6.23
C SER A 327 -18.42 25.62 -6.48
N THR A 328 -17.42 26.38 -6.91
CA THR A 328 -16.05 25.88 -7.05
C THR A 328 -15.48 25.64 -5.65
N ARG A 329 -15.29 24.37 -5.31
CA ARG A 329 -14.75 23.98 -4.01
C ARG A 329 -13.24 24.22 -3.97
N VAL A 330 -12.76 24.67 -2.81
CA VAL A 330 -11.32 24.77 -2.50
C VAL A 330 -10.93 23.67 -1.52
N VAL A 331 -9.86 22.96 -1.86
CA VAL A 331 -9.17 21.98 -1.01
C VAL A 331 -7.77 22.53 -0.77
N ASP A 332 -7.64 23.35 0.28
CA ASP A 332 -6.40 24.04 0.62
C ASP A 332 -5.49 23.19 1.53
N ARG A 333 -4.30 23.71 1.80
CA ARG A 333 -3.32 23.11 2.72
C ARG A 333 -3.80 22.91 4.17
N HIS A 334 -4.93 23.48 4.57
CA HIS A 334 -5.49 23.29 5.91
C HIS A 334 -6.55 22.19 5.96
N THR A 335 -6.94 21.68 4.78
CA THR A 335 -7.86 20.57 4.67
C THR A 335 -7.22 19.30 5.26
N THR A 336 -7.95 18.64 6.16
CA THR A 336 -7.50 17.39 6.81
C THR A 336 -8.23 16.16 6.29
N THR A 337 -9.33 16.34 5.55
CA THR A 337 -10.09 15.26 4.95
C THR A 337 -10.65 15.68 3.60
N VAL A 338 -10.36 14.88 2.56
CA VAL A 338 -10.77 15.14 1.18
C VAL A 338 -11.62 13.97 0.69
N PRO A 339 -12.95 14.12 0.54
CA PRO A 339 -13.78 13.08 -0.08
C PRO A 339 -13.46 12.96 -1.56
N LEU A 340 -13.34 11.73 -2.04
CA LEU A 340 -12.94 11.38 -3.40
C LEU A 340 -14.02 10.55 -4.10
N SER A 341 -14.15 10.73 -5.42
CA SER A 341 -15.07 9.91 -6.21
C SER A 341 -14.60 9.71 -7.66
N GLY A 342 -15.28 8.79 -8.35
CA GLY A 342 -15.09 8.46 -9.77
C GLY A 342 -13.86 7.63 -10.10
N GLY A 343 -13.01 7.31 -9.12
CA GLY A 343 -11.94 6.34 -9.29
C GLY A 343 -12.46 4.90 -9.32
N ARG A 344 -11.65 3.97 -9.83
CA ARG A 344 -11.93 2.52 -9.87
C ARG A 344 -12.07 1.92 -8.48
N TRP A 345 -11.46 2.53 -7.46
CA TRP A 345 -11.58 2.13 -6.06
C TRP A 345 -12.89 2.60 -5.39
N GLY A 346 -13.75 3.28 -6.15
CA GLY A 346 -15.04 3.76 -5.67
C GLY A 346 -14.90 5.05 -4.87
N ARG A 347 -15.86 5.29 -3.98
CA ARG A 347 -15.84 6.45 -3.08
C ARG A 347 -14.89 6.19 -1.92
N GLY A 348 -14.20 7.24 -1.49
CA GLY A 348 -13.32 7.19 -0.34
C GLY A 348 -12.96 8.57 0.17
N ARG A 349 -12.05 8.62 1.11
CA ARG A 349 -11.56 9.84 1.73
C ARG A 349 -10.05 9.78 1.86
N LEU A 350 -9.38 10.87 1.50
CA LEU A 350 -8.00 11.10 1.86
C LEU A 350 -7.99 11.79 3.23
N HIS A 351 -7.21 11.29 4.17
CA HIS A 351 -7.07 11.83 5.51
C HIS A 351 -5.63 12.27 5.77
N ARG A 352 -5.47 13.31 6.59
CA ARG A 352 -4.18 13.87 7.01
C ARG A 352 -3.92 13.60 8.48
N ASP A 353 -2.67 13.31 8.83
CA ASP A 353 -2.36 12.90 10.19
C ASP A 353 -2.39 14.07 11.17
N ALA A 354 -2.97 13.85 12.35
CA ALA A 354 -3.07 14.89 13.38
C ALA A 354 -1.81 14.97 14.26
N ASP A 355 -0.99 13.92 14.27
CA ASP A 355 0.12 13.77 15.22
C ASP A 355 1.39 14.51 14.76
N GLY A 356 1.41 15.83 15.00
CA GLY A 356 2.62 16.59 15.33
C GLY A 356 3.56 17.03 14.20
N GLN A 357 3.52 16.44 13.01
CA GLN A 357 4.26 16.96 11.83
C GLN A 357 3.43 17.07 10.54
N GLY A 358 2.19 16.59 10.50
CA GLY A 358 1.17 16.96 9.50
C GLY A 358 1.47 16.67 8.02
N GLN A 359 2.49 15.88 7.68
CA GLN A 359 2.91 15.69 6.28
C GLN A 359 2.45 14.39 5.62
N SER A 360 2.00 13.39 6.38
CA SER A 360 1.55 12.11 5.81
C SER A 360 0.04 12.05 5.59
N TRP A 361 -0.35 11.69 4.37
CA TRP A 361 -1.73 11.42 3.97
C TRP A 361 -1.98 9.92 3.86
N TRP A 362 -3.24 9.51 3.97
CA TRP A 362 -3.66 8.14 3.63
C TRP A 362 -5.06 8.10 3.07
N TRP A 363 -5.34 7.06 2.30
CA TRP A 363 -6.67 6.82 1.76
C TRP A 363 -7.45 5.76 2.56
N GLU A 364 -8.74 6.03 2.74
CA GLU A 364 -9.71 5.10 3.30
C GLU A 364 -10.96 4.99 2.39
N PRO A 365 -11.46 3.77 2.11
CA PRO A 365 -12.69 3.60 1.35
C PRO A 365 -13.94 3.99 2.14
N GLU A 366 -14.98 4.43 1.44
CA GLU A 366 -16.31 4.58 2.03
C GLU A 366 -16.95 3.18 2.20
N PRO A 367 -17.39 2.79 3.42
CA PRO A 367 -17.88 1.44 3.69
C PRO A 367 -19.29 1.26 3.12
N THR A 368 -19.39 0.98 1.82
CA THR A 368 -20.66 0.69 1.15
C THR A 368 -20.84 -0.82 1.00
N PRO A 369 -21.82 -1.45 1.69
CA PRO A 369 -21.98 -2.88 1.64
C PRO A 369 -22.54 -3.40 0.31
N HIS A 370 -22.13 -4.60 -0.09
CA HIS A 370 -22.56 -5.29 -1.31
C HIS A 370 -22.55 -6.83 -1.10
N THR A 371 -23.08 -7.60 -2.06
CA THR A 371 -23.33 -9.05 -1.92
C THR A 371 -22.50 -9.92 -2.85
N THR A 372 -21.45 -9.36 -3.44
CA THR A 372 -20.54 -10.13 -4.30
C THR A 372 -19.55 -10.90 -3.43
N MET A 373 -19.66 -12.22 -3.40
CA MET A 373 -18.69 -13.10 -2.73
C MET A 373 -17.43 -13.26 -3.57
N SER A 374 -16.26 -13.19 -2.93
CA SER A 374 -14.99 -13.48 -3.56
C SER A 374 -14.74 -15.00 -3.74
N ALA A 375 -13.74 -15.34 -4.56
CA ALA A 375 -13.33 -16.74 -4.75
C ALA A 375 -12.73 -17.39 -3.48
N PRO A 376 -11.92 -16.69 -2.66
CA PRO A 376 -11.47 -17.20 -1.36
C PRO A 376 -12.60 -17.64 -0.42
N THR A 377 -13.70 -16.88 -0.35
CA THR A 377 -14.89 -17.23 0.46
C THR A 377 -15.40 -18.63 0.12
N ARG A 378 -15.40 -18.97 -1.17
CA ARG A 378 -15.92 -20.25 -1.70
C ARG A 378 -14.93 -21.41 -1.56
N SER A 379 -13.63 -21.13 -1.62
CA SER A 379 -12.59 -22.16 -1.75
C SER A 379 -12.00 -22.64 -0.42
N TRP A 380 -12.06 -21.85 0.65
CA TRP A 380 -11.61 -22.26 1.98
C TRP A 380 -12.69 -23.04 2.72
N SER A 381 -13.21 -24.11 2.14
CA SER A 381 -14.21 -24.97 2.81
C SER A 381 -13.53 -26.15 3.50
N PRO A 382 -13.87 -26.46 4.77
CA PRO A 382 -13.27 -27.59 5.46
C PRO A 382 -13.69 -28.94 4.86
N LEU A 383 -12.86 -29.96 5.05
CA LEU A 383 -13.13 -31.35 4.64
C LEU A 383 -14.36 -31.95 5.35
N ARG A 384 -14.68 -31.50 6.57
CA ARG A 384 -15.91 -31.83 7.31
C ARG A 384 -16.80 -30.60 7.40
N ARG A 385 -18.07 -30.75 6.99
CA ARG A 385 -19.06 -29.69 6.95
C ARG A 385 -19.75 -29.54 8.33
N PRO A 386 -19.65 -28.37 9.00
CA PRO A 386 -20.27 -28.12 10.29
C PRO A 386 -21.77 -27.78 10.14
N GLN A 387 -22.59 -28.01 11.17
CA GLN A 387 -23.99 -27.54 11.19
C GLN A 387 -24.09 -26.02 11.11
N LEU A 388 -23.20 -25.29 11.78
CA LEU A 388 -23.09 -23.83 11.68
C LEU A 388 -21.65 -23.41 11.39
N GLN A 389 -21.49 -22.49 10.45
CA GLN A 389 -20.23 -21.83 10.13
C GLN A 389 -20.44 -20.32 10.13
N ALA A 390 -19.70 -19.60 10.98
CA ALA A 390 -19.64 -18.15 10.96
C ALA A 390 -18.20 -17.72 10.66
N ARG A 391 -18.03 -16.81 9.70
CA ARG A 391 -16.72 -16.43 9.17
C ARG A 391 -16.64 -14.93 8.91
N VAL A 392 -15.45 -14.38 9.19
CA VAL A 392 -15.01 -13.10 8.65
C VAL A 392 -13.75 -13.30 7.84
N LEU A 393 -13.79 -12.92 6.56
CA LEU A 393 -12.66 -12.96 5.65
C LEU A 393 -12.22 -11.53 5.34
N SER A 394 -10.92 -11.27 5.33
CA SER A 394 -10.38 -9.99 4.90
C SER A 394 -9.39 -10.18 3.75
N THR A 395 -9.53 -9.33 2.73
CA THR A 395 -8.60 -9.24 1.62
C THR A 395 -7.88 -7.89 1.71
N LEU A 396 -6.59 -7.93 2.03
CA LEU A 396 -5.72 -6.77 2.19
C LEU A 396 -4.80 -6.67 0.98
N SER A 397 -5.12 -5.76 0.06
CA SER A 397 -4.40 -5.60 -1.21
C SER A 397 -3.27 -4.59 -1.07
N TRP A 398 -2.13 -5.00 -0.52
CA TRP A 398 -0.99 -4.10 -0.29
C TRP A 398 -0.19 -3.84 -1.57
N GLY A 399 0.28 -2.60 -1.76
CA GLY A 399 1.05 -2.18 -2.94
C GLY A 399 2.42 -2.85 -3.06
N ASP A 400 3.00 -3.29 -1.95
CA ASP A 400 4.29 -3.98 -1.90
C ASP A 400 4.16 -5.29 -1.12
N THR A 401 4.31 -6.41 -1.84
CA THR A 401 4.15 -7.76 -1.31
C THR A 401 5.33 -8.69 -1.62
N SER A 402 6.38 -8.20 -2.30
CA SER A 402 7.45 -9.08 -2.81
C SER A 402 8.18 -9.83 -1.68
N ASP A 403 8.27 -9.19 -0.52
CA ASP A 403 9.08 -9.65 0.61
C ASP A 403 8.22 -10.26 1.74
N LEU A 404 6.90 -10.32 1.58
CA LEU A 404 6.00 -10.86 2.60
C LEU A 404 6.19 -12.36 2.74
N ARG A 405 6.63 -12.80 3.91
CA ARG A 405 6.79 -14.22 4.23
C ARG A 405 6.35 -14.48 5.66
N ILE A 406 5.74 -15.64 5.89
CA ILE A 406 5.55 -16.17 7.23
C ILE A 406 6.87 -16.80 7.66
N THR A 407 7.44 -16.31 8.75
CA THR A 407 8.72 -16.82 9.28
C THR A 407 8.51 -17.59 10.59
N PRO A 408 9.40 -18.53 10.93
CA PRO A 408 9.37 -19.21 12.24
C PRO A 408 9.37 -18.22 13.41
N ASP A 409 10.24 -17.20 13.38
CA ASP A 409 10.31 -16.19 14.44
C ASP A 409 8.97 -15.46 14.65
N ARG A 410 8.25 -15.16 13.56
CA ARG A 410 6.91 -14.56 13.64
C ARG A 410 5.91 -15.55 14.24
N ILE A 411 5.93 -16.81 13.81
CA ILE A 411 5.08 -17.86 14.36
C ILE A 411 5.30 -17.99 15.88
N ASP A 412 6.55 -18.13 16.31
CA ASP A 412 6.92 -18.30 17.71
C ASP A 412 6.53 -17.09 18.57
N SER A 413 6.53 -15.88 17.98
CA SER A 413 6.07 -14.67 18.67
C SER A 413 4.55 -14.53 18.77
N ILE A 414 3.79 -14.91 17.73
CA ILE A 414 2.36 -14.60 17.63
C ILE A 414 1.46 -15.75 18.08
N VAL A 415 1.85 -17.02 17.89
CA VAL A 415 1.04 -18.18 18.31
C VAL A 415 0.69 -18.15 19.81
N PRO A 416 1.61 -17.79 20.73
CA PRO A 416 1.29 -17.68 22.15
C PRO A 416 0.21 -16.63 22.48
N GLU A 417 -0.05 -15.68 21.58
CA GLU A 417 -1.08 -14.65 21.74
C GLU A 417 -2.46 -15.10 21.22
N LEU A 418 -2.56 -16.18 20.43
CA LEU A 418 -3.84 -16.69 19.92
C LEU A 418 -4.89 -16.97 21.01
N PRO A 419 -4.54 -17.57 22.17
CA PRO A 419 -5.49 -17.81 23.27
C PRO A 419 -6.13 -16.56 23.86
N VAL A 420 -5.50 -15.39 23.69
CA VAL A 420 -6.00 -14.09 24.17
C VAL A 420 -6.49 -13.20 23.03
N SER A 421 -6.57 -13.72 21.80
CA SER A 421 -7.14 -13.01 20.66
C SER A 421 -8.64 -12.71 20.87
N PRO A 422 -9.19 -11.67 20.20
CA PRO A 422 -10.62 -11.38 20.26
C PRO A 422 -11.50 -12.58 19.88
N LEU A 423 -11.11 -13.35 18.86
CA LEU A 423 -11.80 -14.57 18.45
C LEU A 423 -11.82 -15.64 19.56
N ALA A 424 -10.68 -15.92 20.20
CA ALA A 424 -10.61 -16.86 21.31
C ALA A 424 -11.46 -16.41 22.51
N GLY A 425 -11.45 -15.09 22.79
CA GLY A 425 -12.29 -14.47 23.80
C GLY A 425 -13.78 -14.65 23.52
N PHE A 426 -14.20 -14.44 22.26
CA PHE A 426 -15.58 -14.70 21.82
C PHE A 426 -15.96 -16.17 22.01
N THR A 427 -15.17 -17.12 21.48
CA THR A 427 -15.47 -18.56 21.55
C THR A 427 -15.57 -19.06 22.99
N THR A 428 -14.65 -18.63 23.85
CA THR A 428 -14.67 -18.94 25.29
C THR A 428 -15.93 -18.38 25.95
N SER A 429 -16.27 -17.12 25.66
CA SER A 429 -17.46 -16.48 26.22
C SER A 429 -18.76 -17.11 25.72
N LEU A 430 -18.81 -17.55 24.47
CA LEU A 430 -19.93 -18.28 23.90
C LEU A 430 -20.17 -19.60 24.65
N SER A 431 -19.12 -20.40 24.88
CA SER A 431 -19.22 -21.63 25.68
C SER A 431 -19.73 -21.35 27.10
N ARG A 432 -19.18 -20.34 27.77
CA ARG A 432 -19.61 -19.94 29.12
C ARG A 432 -21.06 -19.49 29.20
N ARG A 433 -21.54 -18.72 28.22
CA ARG A 433 -22.95 -18.30 28.13
C ARG A 433 -23.92 -19.48 27.97
N ARG A 434 -23.42 -20.65 27.53
CA ARG A 434 -24.21 -21.88 27.38
C ARG A 434 -23.98 -22.89 28.51
N GLY A 435 -23.29 -22.49 29.59
CA GLY A 435 -23.06 -23.31 30.78
C GLY A 435 -21.81 -24.18 30.75
N GLY A 436 -21.00 -24.11 29.69
CA GLY A 436 -19.71 -24.80 29.61
C GLY A 436 -18.55 -23.99 30.18
N ASP A 437 -17.42 -24.64 30.42
CA ASP A 437 -16.12 -23.98 30.65
C ASP A 437 -15.07 -24.54 29.70
N LEU A 438 -15.30 -24.34 28.40
CA LEU A 438 -14.45 -24.84 27.33
C LEU A 438 -13.72 -23.65 26.69
N PRO A 439 -12.56 -23.24 27.23
CA PRO A 439 -11.82 -22.12 26.69
C PRO A 439 -11.15 -22.48 25.37
N ALA A 440 -11.11 -21.52 24.44
CA ALA A 440 -10.31 -21.62 23.21
C ALA A 440 -8.81 -21.35 23.52
N ALA A 441 -8.25 -22.11 24.45
CA ALA A 441 -6.94 -21.88 25.05
C ALA A 441 -5.80 -22.60 24.33
N VAL A 442 -6.08 -23.73 23.67
CA VAL A 442 -5.07 -24.52 22.96
C VAL A 442 -5.27 -24.34 21.47
N TRP A 443 -4.25 -23.81 20.80
CA TRP A 443 -4.24 -23.60 19.36
C TRP A 443 -3.19 -24.48 18.71
N ASN A 444 -3.63 -25.34 17.80
CA ASN A 444 -2.77 -26.28 17.09
C ASN A 444 -2.74 -25.94 15.60
N PRO A 445 -1.66 -26.31 14.88
CA PRO A 445 -1.63 -26.28 13.43
C PRO A 445 -2.90 -26.91 12.83
N GLY A 446 -3.61 -26.14 12.01
CA GLY A 446 -4.86 -26.54 11.37
C GLY A 446 -4.63 -27.34 10.07
N PRO A 447 -5.72 -27.74 9.40
CA PRO A 447 -5.67 -28.68 8.28
C PRO A 447 -5.14 -28.07 6.97
N ASN A 448 -5.01 -26.74 6.87
CA ASN A 448 -4.71 -26.05 5.60
C ASN A 448 -3.21 -25.89 5.29
N ALA A 449 -2.37 -26.75 5.89
CA ALA A 449 -0.90 -26.71 5.86
C ALA A 449 -0.30 -25.38 6.39
N ASN A 450 0.93 -25.44 6.87
CA ASN A 450 1.69 -24.26 7.28
C ASN A 450 2.97 -24.19 6.45
N ALA A 451 3.12 -23.11 5.68
CA ALA A 451 4.25 -22.86 4.81
C ALA A 451 4.60 -21.36 4.84
N SER A 452 5.62 -20.95 4.09
CA SER A 452 6.05 -19.55 4.03
C SER A 452 4.99 -18.59 3.44
N ASP A 453 3.99 -19.13 2.73
CA ASP A 453 2.94 -18.40 2.02
C ASP A 453 1.53 -18.65 2.58
N ARG A 454 1.34 -19.57 3.52
CA ARG A 454 0.02 -19.89 4.10
C ARG A 454 0.13 -20.37 5.54
N LEU A 455 -0.90 -20.06 6.33
CA LEU A 455 -0.99 -20.39 7.74
C LEU A 455 -2.39 -20.88 8.08
N SER A 456 -2.49 -21.85 8.98
CA SER A 456 -3.75 -22.24 9.61
C SER A 456 -3.50 -22.74 11.03
N TYR A 457 -4.26 -22.19 11.98
CA TYR A 457 -4.29 -22.61 13.37
C TYR A 457 -5.74 -22.73 13.83
N SER A 458 -6.04 -23.77 14.60
CA SER A 458 -7.37 -23.99 15.14
C SER A 458 -7.33 -24.37 16.61
N SER A 459 -8.31 -23.88 17.35
CA SER A 459 -8.67 -24.37 18.68
C SER A 459 -9.94 -25.19 18.55
N GLN A 460 -9.87 -26.46 18.94
CA GLN A 460 -10.97 -27.40 18.78
C GLN A 460 -11.39 -27.93 20.15
N ILE A 461 -12.70 -28.00 20.34
CA ILE A 461 -13.34 -28.68 21.44
C ILE A 461 -13.88 -29.99 20.89
N ILE A 462 -13.35 -31.08 21.42
CA ILE A 462 -13.64 -32.45 21.00
C ILE A 462 -14.35 -33.19 22.13
N THR A 463 -15.35 -34.00 21.78
CA THR A 463 -15.98 -34.94 22.73
C THR A 463 -14.96 -36.03 23.14
N PRO A 464 -15.24 -36.79 24.22
CA PRO A 464 -14.44 -37.97 24.56
C PRO A 464 -14.30 -38.98 23.41
N ASP A 465 -15.30 -39.04 22.52
CA ASP A 465 -15.33 -39.91 21.34
C ASP A 465 -14.55 -39.32 20.14
N GLY A 466 -13.92 -38.15 20.31
CA GLY A 466 -13.10 -37.49 19.29
C GLY A 466 -13.87 -36.67 18.26
N GLU A 467 -15.17 -36.42 18.47
CA GLU A 467 -15.99 -35.58 17.58
C GLU A 467 -15.77 -34.10 17.91
N CYS A 468 -15.38 -33.29 16.91
CA CYS A 468 -15.22 -31.85 17.07
C CYS A 468 -16.59 -31.15 17.10
N VAL A 469 -16.93 -30.53 18.22
CA VAL A 469 -18.26 -29.92 18.45
C VAL A 469 -18.25 -28.41 18.29
N LEU A 470 -17.13 -27.76 18.64
CA LEU A 470 -16.94 -26.32 18.52
C LEU A 470 -15.48 -26.09 18.13
N ALA A 471 -15.25 -25.27 17.11
CA ALA A 471 -13.90 -24.91 16.69
C ALA A 471 -13.80 -23.42 16.40
N ALA A 472 -12.70 -22.81 16.82
CA ALA A 472 -12.23 -21.52 16.32
C ALA A 472 -11.05 -21.76 15.38
N GLU A 473 -10.99 -21.07 14.25
CA GLU A 473 -9.90 -21.19 13.28
C GLU A 473 -9.48 -19.83 12.75
N VAL A 474 -8.17 -19.66 12.59
CA VAL A 474 -7.57 -18.54 11.86
C VAL A 474 -6.77 -19.08 10.68
N MET A 475 -6.88 -18.40 9.55
CA MET A 475 -6.18 -18.77 8.32
C MET A 475 -5.59 -17.53 7.66
N MET A 476 -4.47 -17.71 6.96
CA MET A 476 -3.86 -16.68 6.12
C MET A 476 -3.30 -17.32 4.85
N SER A 477 -3.39 -16.58 3.75
CA SER A 477 -2.64 -16.85 2.52
C SER A 477 -2.02 -15.55 2.03
N LEU A 478 -0.72 -15.60 1.75
CA LEU A 478 0.01 -14.55 1.09
C LEU A 478 -0.13 -14.71 -0.43
N PRO A 479 -0.01 -13.62 -1.20
CA PRO A 479 0.01 -13.72 -2.65
C PRO A 479 1.24 -14.52 -3.09
N PRO A 480 1.14 -15.33 -4.17
CA PRO A 480 2.31 -15.96 -4.75
C PRO A 480 3.34 -14.90 -5.14
N ALA A 481 4.62 -15.18 -4.89
CA ALA A 481 5.70 -14.23 -5.14
C ALA A 481 5.64 -13.71 -6.58
N GLY A 482 5.43 -12.40 -6.74
CA GLY A 482 5.41 -11.71 -8.03
C GLY A 482 4.11 -11.81 -8.84
N ILE A 483 3.03 -12.45 -8.34
CA ILE A 483 1.79 -12.71 -9.09
C ILE A 483 0.55 -12.06 -8.45
N GLY A 484 0.68 -11.38 -7.30
CA GLY A 484 -0.46 -10.69 -6.70
C GLY A 484 -0.10 -9.78 -5.53
N SER A 485 -1.12 -9.05 -5.05
CA SER A 485 -1.00 -8.10 -3.94
C SER A 485 -1.96 -8.39 -2.78
N ALA A 486 -2.89 -9.34 -2.96
CA ALA A 486 -3.91 -9.65 -1.98
C ALA A 486 -3.39 -10.63 -0.92
N VAL A 487 -3.25 -10.14 0.31
CA VAL A 487 -3.15 -10.99 1.50
C VAL A 487 -4.55 -11.32 1.97
N VAL A 488 -4.88 -12.61 2.02
CA VAL A 488 -6.18 -13.08 2.47
C VAL A 488 -6.04 -13.63 3.88
N THR A 489 -6.92 -13.19 4.77
CA THR A 489 -7.00 -13.69 6.15
C THR A 489 -8.42 -14.08 6.48
N CYS A 490 -8.58 -14.99 7.43
CA CYS A 490 -9.89 -15.46 7.86
C CYS A 490 -9.88 -15.75 9.35
N ALA A 491 -10.97 -15.38 10.01
CA ALA A 491 -11.31 -15.74 11.37
C ALA A 491 -12.68 -16.42 11.36
N GLU A 492 -12.78 -17.60 11.96
CA GLU A 492 -13.95 -18.46 11.82
C GLU A 492 -14.30 -19.16 13.13
N VAL A 493 -15.60 -19.34 13.37
CA VAL A 493 -16.13 -20.26 14.38
C VAL A 493 -17.08 -21.24 13.71
N ARG A 494 -16.97 -22.52 14.10
CA ARG A 494 -17.80 -23.62 13.61
C ARG A 494 -18.43 -24.38 14.76
N ILE A 495 -19.69 -24.77 14.58
CA ILE A 495 -20.36 -25.77 15.42
C ILE A 495 -20.57 -27.01 14.58
N GLY A 496 -19.88 -28.09 14.95
CA GLY A 496 -19.97 -29.37 14.26
C GLY A 496 -21.37 -29.98 14.37
N ASP A 497 -21.83 -30.16 15.62
CA ASP A 497 -23.17 -30.63 15.95
C ASP A 497 -23.67 -30.01 17.26
N PHE A 498 -24.83 -29.35 17.24
CA PHE A 498 -25.40 -28.70 18.43
C PHE A 498 -25.77 -29.69 19.53
N GLY A 499 -26.24 -30.90 19.18
CA GLY A 499 -26.57 -31.94 20.16
C GLY A 499 -25.34 -32.50 20.89
N ALA A 500 -24.27 -32.75 20.15
CA ALA A 500 -22.98 -33.14 20.70
C ALA A 500 -22.35 -32.02 21.52
N TRP A 501 -22.49 -30.77 21.08
CA TRP A 501 -22.07 -29.61 21.87
C TRP A 501 -22.82 -29.51 23.19
N ALA A 502 -24.15 -29.68 23.19
CA ALA A 502 -24.98 -29.71 24.40
C ALA A 502 -24.48 -30.75 25.41
N ARG A 503 -24.21 -31.98 24.94
CA ARG A 503 -23.65 -33.05 25.77
C ARG A 503 -22.27 -32.70 26.32
N ALA A 504 -21.41 -32.10 25.49
CA ALA A 504 -20.05 -31.74 25.88
C ALA A 504 -19.99 -30.67 26.98
N ILE A 505 -20.93 -29.73 26.98
CA ILE A 505 -21.02 -28.68 28.02
C ILE A 505 -21.94 -29.04 29.18
N GLY A 506 -22.56 -30.23 29.17
CA GLY A 506 -23.53 -30.65 30.18
C GLY A 506 -24.81 -29.79 30.20
N ALA A 507 -25.20 -29.22 29.06
CA ALA A 507 -26.43 -28.44 28.95
C ALA A 507 -27.68 -29.33 29.06
N ASP A 508 -28.76 -28.74 29.58
CA ASP A 508 -30.09 -29.34 29.52
C ASP A 508 -30.45 -29.65 28.05
N PRO A 509 -30.98 -30.84 27.72
CA PRO A 509 -31.45 -31.15 26.37
C PRO A 509 -32.46 -30.16 25.78
N THR A 510 -33.13 -29.37 26.64
CA THR A 510 -34.09 -28.33 26.25
C THR A 510 -33.46 -26.94 26.13
N ALA A 511 -32.17 -26.78 26.45
CA ALA A 511 -31.48 -25.50 26.36
C ALA A 511 -31.37 -25.04 24.90
N ASP A 512 -31.77 -23.80 24.65
CA ASP A 512 -31.60 -23.19 23.33
C ASP A 512 -30.13 -22.80 23.11
N LEU A 513 -29.45 -23.62 22.31
CA LEU A 513 -28.05 -23.39 21.96
C LEU A 513 -27.86 -22.53 20.72
N ARG A 514 -28.95 -22.13 20.04
CA ARG A 514 -28.88 -21.27 18.86
C ARG A 514 -28.12 -19.99 19.19
N TRP A 515 -27.43 -19.46 18.20
CA TRP A 515 -26.81 -18.15 18.33
C TRP A 515 -27.91 -17.10 18.39
N SER A 516 -27.83 -16.16 19.33
CA SER A 516 -28.66 -14.96 19.23
C SER A 516 -28.06 -14.00 18.18
N VAL A 517 -28.85 -13.04 17.69
CA VAL A 517 -28.30 -12.00 16.82
C VAL A 517 -27.20 -11.19 17.52
N LYS A 518 -27.27 -11.06 18.85
CA LYS A 518 -26.19 -10.49 19.66
C LYS A 518 -24.92 -11.34 19.61
N ASP A 519 -25.03 -12.68 19.68
CA ASP A 519 -23.87 -13.56 19.53
C ASP A 519 -23.24 -13.40 18.14
N LEU A 520 -24.07 -13.27 17.09
CA LEU A 520 -23.60 -13.00 15.72
C LEU A 520 -22.88 -11.65 15.59
N PHE A 521 -23.43 -10.59 16.18
CA PHE A 521 -22.80 -9.27 16.19
C PHE A 521 -21.44 -9.28 16.93
N GLU A 522 -21.38 -9.84 18.14
CA GLU A 522 -20.12 -9.95 18.89
C GLU A 522 -19.10 -10.83 18.16
N PHE A 523 -19.55 -11.89 17.49
CA PHE A 523 -18.71 -12.70 16.60
C PHE A 523 -18.11 -11.83 15.49
N PHE A 524 -18.93 -11.10 14.72
CA PHE A 524 -18.44 -10.29 13.62
C PHE A 524 -17.45 -9.23 14.08
N VAL A 525 -17.67 -8.57 15.22
CA VAL A 525 -16.71 -7.61 15.77
C VAL A 525 -15.37 -8.27 16.11
N ALA A 526 -15.41 -9.39 16.84
CA ALA A 526 -14.21 -10.11 17.27
C ALA A 526 -13.44 -10.73 16.09
N ALA A 527 -14.15 -11.36 15.16
CA ALA A 527 -13.57 -12.00 13.99
C ALA A 527 -13.05 -10.97 12.98
N TRP A 528 -13.70 -9.81 12.84
CA TRP A 528 -13.19 -8.71 12.02
C TRP A 528 -11.86 -8.19 12.55
N GLU A 529 -11.77 -7.86 13.84
CA GLU A 529 -10.50 -7.45 14.46
C GLU A 529 -9.43 -8.53 14.29
N THR A 530 -9.81 -9.80 14.50
CA THR A 530 -8.88 -10.92 14.36
C THR A 530 -8.36 -11.03 12.93
N ALA A 531 -9.24 -10.98 11.92
CA ALA A 531 -8.86 -11.09 10.51
C ALA A 531 -8.07 -9.86 10.01
N THR A 532 -8.45 -8.65 10.41
CA THR A 532 -7.83 -7.42 9.87
C THR A 532 -6.58 -6.96 10.64
N ASP A 533 -6.52 -7.21 11.95
CA ASP A 533 -5.48 -6.63 12.81
C ASP A 533 -4.58 -7.70 13.44
N PHE A 534 -5.13 -8.85 13.86
CA PHE A 534 -4.35 -9.89 14.54
C PHE A 534 -3.60 -10.81 13.55
N VAL A 535 -4.33 -11.50 12.66
CA VAL A 535 -3.77 -12.52 11.77
C VAL A 535 -2.70 -11.97 10.80
N PRO A 536 -2.84 -10.76 10.24
CA PRO A 536 -1.79 -10.20 9.39
C PRO A 536 -0.42 -10.03 10.08
N ARG A 537 -0.37 -10.04 11.43
CA ARG A 537 0.90 -9.97 12.21
C ARG A 537 1.85 -11.12 11.93
N PHE A 538 1.36 -12.25 11.41
CA PHE A 538 2.19 -13.37 10.98
C PHE A 538 3.08 -13.03 9.77
N ALA A 539 2.73 -12.01 8.98
CA ALA A 539 3.48 -11.60 7.79
C ALA A 539 4.09 -10.19 7.89
N VAL A 540 3.52 -9.30 8.71
CA VAL A 540 3.99 -7.93 8.89
C VAL A 540 4.05 -7.54 10.37
N GLU A 541 5.03 -6.72 10.75
CA GLU A 541 5.20 -6.33 12.16
C GLU A 541 4.01 -5.54 12.72
N CYS A 542 3.51 -4.59 11.94
CA CYS A 542 2.42 -3.72 12.32
C CYS A 542 1.45 -3.62 11.13
N PRO A 543 0.37 -4.42 11.12
CA PRO A 543 -0.59 -4.39 10.02
C PRO A 543 -1.47 -3.15 10.02
N THR A 544 -1.60 -2.49 11.17
CA THR A 544 -2.28 -1.20 11.33
C THR A 544 -1.39 -0.02 10.90
N LYS A 545 -0.08 -0.24 10.75
CA LYS A 545 0.81 0.77 10.15
C LYS A 545 0.38 0.97 8.70
N ARG A 546 0.06 2.22 8.38
CA ARG A 546 -0.45 2.62 7.07
C ARG A 546 0.48 2.15 5.96
N ARG A 547 -0.09 1.46 4.99
CA ARG A 547 0.57 0.95 3.77
C ARG A 547 -0.23 1.39 2.56
N ARG A 548 0.45 1.56 1.44
CA ARG A 548 -0.21 1.84 0.16
C ARG A 548 -1.04 0.63 -0.27
N TRP A 549 -2.19 0.91 -0.86
CA TRP A 549 -3.07 -0.10 -1.42
C TRP A 549 -2.77 -0.30 -2.91
N SER A 550 -2.94 -1.51 -3.40
CA SER A 550 -3.00 -1.83 -4.84
C SER A 550 -4.43 -2.02 -5.34
N ALA A 551 -5.36 -2.31 -4.43
CA ALA A 551 -6.78 -2.39 -4.66
C ALA A 551 -7.53 -2.12 -3.35
N VAL A 552 -8.86 -1.97 -3.42
CA VAL A 552 -9.70 -1.70 -2.26
C VAL A 552 -9.62 -2.86 -1.26
N PRO A 553 -9.18 -2.63 -0.01
CA PRO A 553 -9.24 -3.65 1.01
C PRO A 553 -10.70 -3.85 1.43
N HIS A 554 -11.10 -5.10 1.65
CA HIS A 554 -12.47 -5.44 1.99
C HIS A 554 -12.54 -6.53 3.05
N VAL A 555 -13.69 -6.55 3.72
CA VAL A 555 -14.08 -7.54 4.71
C VAL A 555 -15.40 -8.15 4.29
N GLU A 556 -15.48 -9.46 4.39
CA GLU A 556 -16.66 -10.26 4.11
C GLU A 556 -17.15 -10.91 5.40
N LEU A 557 -18.42 -10.71 5.73
CA LEU A 557 -19.08 -11.30 6.88
C LEU A 557 -20.07 -12.35 6.37
N CYS A 558 -19.92 -13.58 6.85
CA CYS A 558 -20.73 -14.72 6.42
C CYS A 558 -21.17 -15.53 7.64
N ILE A 559 -22.42 -16.00 7.60
CA ILE A 559 -22.90 -17.07 8.47
C ILE A 559 -23.75 -18.02 7.63
N GLY A 560 -23.54 -19.32 7.75
CA GLY A 560 -24.28 -20.31 6.99
C GLY A 560 -24.33 -21.69 7.64
N THR A 561 -25.25 -22.50 7.16
CA THR A 561 -25.43 -23.91 7.54
C THR A 561 -24.88 -24.83 6.46
N ASN A 562 -24.38 -26.01 6.85
CA ASN A 562 -23.94 -27.02 5.91
C ASN A 562 -24.49 -28.42 6.25
N TYR A 563 -24.38 -29.35 5.29
CA TYR A 563 -24.77 -30.77 5.43
C TYR A 563 -24.05 -31.49 6.57
N ARG A 564 -24.75 -32.40 7.24
CA ARG A 564 -24.12 -33.50 7.99
C ARG A 564 -23.69 -34.59 7.00
N HIS A 565 -22.46 -35.11 7.11
CA HIS A 565 -21.89 -36.08 6.14
C HIS A 565 -22.71 -37.39 5.98
N SER A 566 -23.71 -37.62 6.84
CA SER A 566 -24.53 -38.82 6.90
C SER A 566 -25.93 -38.72 6.27
N GLU A 567 -26.38 -37.55 5.79
CA GLU A 567 -27.75 -37.37 5.28
C GLU A 567 -27.80 -36.65 3.92
N PRO A 568 -28.64 -37.10 2.97
CA PRO A 568 -28.73 -36.54 1.61
C PRO A 568 -29.64 -35.31 1.47
N GLU A 569 -30.11 -34.71 2.57
CA GLU A 569 -31.09 -33.60 2.54
C GLU A 569 -30.44 -32.20 2.52
N SER A 570 -31.18 -31.21 2.03
CA SER A 570 -30.75 -29.80 1.97
C SER A 570 -30.30 -29.29 3.34
N PRO A 571 -29.30 -28.38 3.42
CA PRO A 571 -28.85 -27.86 4.72
C PRO A 571 -30.01 -27.22 5.48
N PRO A 572 -30.05 -27.36 6.82
CA PRO A 572 -31.15 -26.83 7.61
C PRO A 572 -31.21 -25.31 7.47
N PRO A 573 -32.41 -24.72 7.51
CA PRO A 573 -32.54 -23.28 7.48
C PRO A 573 -31.86 -22.63 8.70
N LEU A 574 -31.39 -21.39 8.53
CA LEU A 574 -30.62 -20.67 9.54
C LEU A 574 -31.38 -20.46 10.85
N ASN A 575 -32.71 -20.37 10.81
CA ASN A 575 -33.56 -20.23 12.00
C ASN A 575 -33.47 -21.42 12.98
N ASP A 576 -33.00 -22.59 12.50
CA ASP A 576 -32.76 -23.77 13.34
C ASP A 576 -31.49 -23.63 14.20
N VAL A 577 -30.56 -22.74 13.80
CA VAL A 577 -29.24 -22.56 14.45
C VAL A 577 -28.96 -21.14 14.92
N LEU A 578 -29.76 -20.17 14.45
CA LEU A 578 -29.71 -18.74 14.76
C LEU A 578 -31.11 -18.27 15.18
N ASP A 579 -31.24 -17.65 16.34
CA ASP A 579 -32.47 -16.97 16.74
C ASP A 579 -32.63 -15.67 15.94
N MET A 580 -33.45 -15.74 14.89
CA MET A 580 -33.73 -14.63 13.98
C MET A 580 -34.88 -13.73 14.48
N THR A 581 -35.48 -14.00 15.64
CA THR A 581 -36.58 -13.21 16.21
C THR A 581 -36.27 -11.69 16.27
N PRO A 582 -35.04 -11.24 16.62
CA PRO A 582 -34.69 -9.81 16.63
C PRO A 582 -34.75 -9.13 15.25
N PHE A 583 -34.74 -9.89 14.15
CA PHE A 583 -34.92 -9.30 12.82
C PHE A 583 -36.38 -8.96 12.50
N GLY A 584 -37.33 -9.41 13.32
CA GLY A 584 -38.76 -9.13 13.17
C GLY A 584 -39.46 -10.00 12.12
N PRO A 585 -40.76 -9.75 11.89
CA PRO A 585 -41.53 -10.48 10.88
C PRO A 585 -41.10 -10.07 9.47
N GLY A 586 -40.66 -11.04 8.67
CA GLY A 586 -40.14 -10.81 7.31
C GLY A 586 -39.03 -11.80 6.99
N GLY A 587 -38.64 -11.90 5.72
CA GLY A 587 -37.57 -12.80 5.27
C GLY A 587 -38.04 -14.18 4.80
N TYR A 588 -37.20 -14.84 4.01
CA TYR A 588 -37.45 -16.22 3.57
C TYR A 588 -37.05 -17.17 4.70
N HIS A 589 -37.99 -17.97 5.20
CA HIS A 589 -37.73 -18.91 6.29
C HIS A 589 -36.80 -20.09 5.92
N ASN A 590 -36.37 -20.18 4.67
CA ASN A 590 -35.52 -21.24 4.15
C ASN A 590 -34.08 -20.76 3.82
N GLN A 591 -33.66 -19.60 4.34
CA GLN A 591 -32.29 -19.12 4.12
C GLN A 591 -31.29 -20.02 4.83
N THR A 592 -30.23 -20.42 4.13
CA THR A 592 -29.16 -21.25 4.68
C THR A 592 -27.87 -20.47 4.86
N GLU A 593 -27.82 -19.22 4.38
CA GLU A 593 -26.66 -18.35 4.46
C GLU A 593 -27.09 -16.88 4.52
N LEU A 594 -26.37 -16.07 5.29
CA LEU A 594 -26.38 -14.62 5.20
C LEU A 594 -24.95 -14.14 4.89
N PHE A 595 -24.85 -13.21 3.95
CA PHE A 595 -23.56 -12.70 3.48
C PHE A 595 -23.62 -11.19 3.23
N VAL A 596 -22.54 -10.50 3.59
CA VAL A 596 -22.28 -9.12 3.17
C VAL A 596 -20.78 -8.89 3.02
N SER A 597 -20.39 -8.10 2.01
CA SER A 597 -19.03 -7.62 1.82
C SER A 597 -19.02 -6.11 1.90
N LEU A 598 -17.99 -5.53 2.51
CA LEU A 598 -17.80 -4.08 2.57
C LEU A 598 -16.33 -3.69 2.56
N PRO A 599 -15.97 -2.57 1.92
CA PRO A 599 -14.63 -2.02 2.03
C PRO A 599 -14.25 -1.70 3.48
N SER A 600 -13.03 -2.05 3.88
CA SER A 600 -12.48 -1.70 5.18
C SER A 600 -10.98 -1.82 5.23
N VAL A 601 -10.35 -0.95 6.02
CA VAL A 601 -8.93 -0.99 6.37
C VAL A 601 -8.71 -1.67 7.73
N PRO A 602 -7.49 -2.17 8.00
CA PRO A 602 -7.03 -2.50 9.36
C PRO A 602 -6.95 -1.28 10.27
N GLY A 603 -6.88 -1.50 11.58
CA GLY A 603 -6.60 -0.48 12.59
C GLY A 603 -7.78 0.44 12.91
N LEU A 604 -9.01 0.01 12.61
CA LEU A 604 -10.20 0.73 13.07
C LEU A 604 -10.26 0.72 14.60
N ASP A 605 -10.62 1.85 15.21
CA ASP A 605 -10.94 1.87 16.62
C ASP A 605 -12.19 1.01 16.92
N ALA A 606 -12.34 0.62 18.19
CA ALA A 606 -13.39 -0.30 18.60
C ALA A 606 -14.80 0.23 18.30
N ASP A 607 -15.05 1.53 18.46
CA ASP A 607 -16.37 2.13 18.26
C ASP A 607 -16.71 2.19 16.78
N THR A 608 -15.77 2.62 15.94
CA THR A 608 -15.92 2.61 14.46
C THR A 608 -16.16 1.19 13.95
N ARG A 609 -15.41 0.19 14.44
CA ARG A 609 -15.58 -1.21 14.03
C ARG A 609 -16.96 -1.74 14.43
N ARG A 610 -17.41 -1.48 15.67
CA ARG A 610 -18.76 -1.88 16.14
C ARG A 610 -19.86 -1.18 15.33
N GLY A 611 -19.71 0.11 15.04
CA GLY A 611 -20.61 0.87 14.18
C GLY A 611 -20.75 0.25 12.78
N ARG A 612 -19.62 -0.07 12.13
CA ARG A 612 -19.60 -0.71 10.80
C ARG A 612 -20.20 -2.10 10.81
N ALA A 613 -19.87 -2.93 11.81
CA ALA A 613 -20.45 -4.27 11.94
C ALA A 613 -21.97 -4.21 12.12
N ARG A 614 -22.47 -3.21 12.86
CA ARG A 614 -23.90 -2.98 13.06
C ARG A 614 -24.60 -2.59 11.75
N SER A 615 -24.09 -1.60 11.04
CA SER A 615 -24.62 -1.19 9.73
C SER A 615 -24.60 -2.36 8.74
N ALA A 616 -23.50 -3.12 8.68
CA ALA A 616 -23.36 -4.28 7.80
C ALA A 616 -24.41 -5.37 8.12
N LEU A 617 -24.74 -5.59 9.40
CA LEU A 617 -25.76 -6.54 9.82
C LEU A 617 -27.18 -6.07 9.43
N VAL A 618 -27.47 -4.77 9.52
CA VAL A 618 -28.73 -4.19 9.03
C VAL A 618 -28.83 -4.39 7.52
N ASP A 619 -27.79 -4.04 6.76
CA ASP A 619 -27.77 -4.20 5.30
C ASP A 619 -27.90 -5.66 4.88
N MET A 620 -27.22 -6.57 5.59
CA MET A 620 -27.37 -8.01 5.44
C MET A 620 -28.83 -8.42 5.69
N ALA A 621 -29.45 -8.01 6.80
CA ALA A 621 -30.83 -8.36 7.10
C ALA A 621 -31.82 -7.83 6.04
N HIS A 622 -31.69 -6.56 5.62
CA HIS A 622 -32.55 -5.93 4.62
C HIS A 622 -32.51 -6.66 3.28
N ARG A 623 -31.32 -7.03 2.81
CA ARG A 623 -31.14 -7.74 1.53
C ARG A 623 -31.77 -9.13 1.52
N TYR A 624 -31.93 -9.73 2.69
CA TYR A 624 -32.57 -11.04 2.86
C TYR A 624 -34.05 -10.95 3.28
N GLY A 625 -34.65 -9.75 3.17
CA GLY A 625 -36.09 -9.53 3.31
C GLY A 625 -36.54 -9.04 4.69
N PHE A 626 -35.62 -8.78 5.61
CA PHE A 626 -35.92 -8.25 6.95
C PHE A 626 -35.88 -6.72 6.96
N ILE A 627 -36.79 -6.06 6.24
CA ILE A 627 -36.76 -4.61 5.97
C ILE A 627 -37.00 -3.71 7.19
N GLN A 628 -37.48 -4.26 8.31
CA GLN A 628 -37.82 -3.49 9.52
C GLN A 628 -36.64 -3.38 10.50
N VAL A 629 -35.55 -4.10 10.25
CA VAL A 629 -34.36 -4.12 11.10
C VAL A 629 -33.71 -2.74 11.16
N ARG A 630 -33.28 -2.33 12.35
CA ARG A 630 -32.59 -1.06 12.59
C ARG A 630 -31.32 -1.31 13.39
N GLU A 631 -30.41 -0.34 13.36
CA GLU A 631 -29.21 -0.37 14.18
C GLU A 631 -29.50 -0.54 15.67
N SER A 632 -30.57 0.10 16.18
CA SER A 632 -31.00 -0.02 17.58
C SER A 632 -31.44 -1.43 17.99
N SER A 633 -31.56 -2.37 17.04
CA SER A 633 -31.86 -3.77 17.32
C SER A 633 -30.65 -4.54 17.88
N PHE A 634 -29.44 -3.95 17.89
CA PHE A 634 -28.17 -4.63 18.16
C PHE A 634 -27.26 -3.96 19.21
#